data_AF-A0A2N2CJS0-F1
#
_entry.id   AF-A0A2N2CJS0-F1
#
_cell.length_a   1.000
_cell.length_b   1.000
_cell.length_c   1.000
_cell.angle_alpha   90.00
_cell.angle_beta   90.00
_cell.angle_gamma   90.00
#
_symmetry.space_group_name_H-M   'P 1'
#
loop_
_entity.id
_entity.type
_entity.pdbx_description
1 polymer ?
#
loop_
_entity_poly.entity_id
_entity_poly.type
_entity_poly.pdbx_seq_one_letter_code
_entity_poly.pdbx_strand_id
1 'polypeptide(L)'
;LFKINPGKIVALFAEPDYLNRIRKERLKALGLNDGSSYADLKRIIRELEYADQYIKKLGCRKLDITNKAIEEIASIIIGWQSDNAKKERE
;
A
#
# COMPACT_ATOMS: atom_id res chain seq x y z
N LEU A 1 7.89 13.10 5.63
CA LEU A 1 6.83 12.25 6.20
C LEU A 1 6.75 12.37 7.72
N PHE A 2 7.82 12.13 8.48
CA PHE A 2 7.80 12.22 9.96
C PHE A 2 7.44 13.58 10.59
N LYS A 3 7.41 14.67 9.81
CA LYS A 3 6.99 16.01 10.26
C LYS A 3 5.50 16.29 10.02
N ILE A 4 4.78 15.37 9.38
CA ILE A 4 3.36 15.49 9.04
C ILE A 4 2.56 14.74 10.12
N ASN A 5 1.38 15.24 10.47
CA ASN A 5 0.45 14.53 11.37
C ASN A 5 0.21 13.10 10.82
N PRO A 6 0.53 12.03 11.58
CA PRO A 6 0.31 10.65 11.17
C PRO A 6 -1.12 10.33 10.76
N GLY A 7 -2.12 11.04 11.31
CA GLY A 7 -3.53 10.89 10.91
C GLY A 7 -3.79 11.27 9.45
N LYS A 8 -2.93 12.09 8.84
CA LYS A 8 -3.04 12.48 7.42
C LYS A 8 -2.30 11.54 6.47
N ILE A 9 -1.60 10.54 7.02
CA ILE A 9 -0.85 9.55 6.24
C ILE A 9 -1.62 8.24 6.25
N VAL A 10 -1.73 7.62 5.08
CA VAL A 10 -2.31 6.28 4.92
C VAL A 10 -1.32 5.39 4.20
N ALA A 11 -0.97 4.27 4.81
CA ALA A 11 -0.14 3.25 4.20
C ALA A 11 -1.01 2.20 3.52
N LEU A 12 -0.78 1.96 2.22
CA LEU A 12 -1.44 0.89 1.48
C LEU A 12 -0.54 -0.35 1.46
N PHE A 13 -1.12 -1.52 1.71
CA PHE A 13 -0.43 -2.80 1.58
C PHE A 13 -1.30 -3.81 0.87
N ALA A 14 -0.65 -4.80 0.28
CA ALA A 14 -1.33 -5.94 -0.32
C ALA A 14 -0.53 -7.21 -0.08
N GLU A 15 -1.19 -8.35 -0.21
CA GLU A 15 -0.56 -9.66 -0.07
C GLU A 15 0.56 -9.87 -1.12
N PRO A 16 1.66 -10.56 -0.76
CA PRO A 16 2.78 -10.81 -1.67
C PRO A 16 2.34 -11.46 -2.99
N ASP A 17 1.44 -12.43 -2.94
CA ASP A 17 0.95 -13.15 -4.12
C ASP A 17 0.10 -12.26 -5.03
N TYR A 18 -0.72 -11.39 -4.44
CA TYR A 18 -1.49 -10.38 -5.18
C TYR A 18 -0.55 -9.41 -5.91
N LEU A 19 0.49 -8.92 -5.24
CA LEU A 19 1.51 -8.07 -5.85
C LEU A 19 2.27 -8.79 -6.96
N ASN A 20 2.65 -10.04 -6.75
CA ASN A 20 3.35 -10.85 -7.74
C ASN A 20 2.50 -10.99 -9.01
N ARG A 21 1.21 -11.36 -8.85
CA ARG A 21 0.27 -11.46 -9.97
C ARG A 21 0.19 -10.16 -10.76
N ILE A 22 -0.02 -9.02 -10.08
CA ILE A 22 -0.09 -7.70 -10.75
C ILE A 22 1.22 -7.37 -11.47
N ARG A 23 2.37 -7.62 -10.84
CA ARG A 23 3.68 -7.34 -11.46
C ARG A 23 3.92 -8.19 -12.70
N LYS A 24 3.52 -9.46 -12.70
CA LYS A 24 3.58 -10.35 -13.87
C LYS A 24 2.68 -9.85 -15.00
N GLU A 25 1.44 -9.50 -14.71
CA GLU A 25 0.53 -8.94 -15.73
C GLU A 25 1.07 -7.64 -16.31
N ARG A 26 1.69 -6.78 -15.49
CA ARG A 26 2.36 -5.57 -15.96
C ARG A 26 3.57 -5.87 -16.86
N LEU A 27 4.37 -6.89 -16.55
CA LEU A 27 5.50 -7.31 -17.41
C LEU A 27 5.01 -7.80 -18.76
N LYS A 28 3.97 -8.64 -18.78
CA LYS A 28 3.32 -9.12 -20.00
C LYS A 28 2.80 -7.98 -20.86
N ALA A 29 2.11 -7.01 -20.25
CA ALA A 29 1.59 -5.83 -20.95
C ALA A 29 2.71 -4.96 -21.57
N LEU A 30 3.93 -5.03 -21.02
CA LEU A 30 5.11 -4.33 -21.52
C LEU A 30 5.94 -5.17 -22.52
N GLY A 31 5.51 -6.39 -22.85
CA GLY A 31 6.25 -7.29 -23.74
C GLY A 31 7.55 -7.84 -23.16
N LEU A 32 7.70 -7.82 -21.83
CA LEU A 32 8.88 -8.30 -21.12
C LEU A 32 8.63 -9.71 -20.56
N ASN A 33 9.62 -10.59 -20.71
CA ASN A 33 9.54 -11.96 -20.19
C ASN A 33 9.51 -12.01 -18.65
N ASP A 34 8.77 -12.99 -18.13
CA ASP A 34 8.52 -13.26 -16.70
C ASP A 34 9.78 -13.58 -15.87
N GLY A 35 10.96 -13.69 -16.50
CA GLY A 35 12.24 -14.00 -15.86
C GLY A 35 12.94 -12.80 -15.18
N SER A 36 12.32 -11.63 -15.14
CA SER A 36 12.92 -10.47 -14.48
C SER A 36 12.81 -10.54 -12.96
N SER A 37 13.87 -10.14 -12.25
CA SER A 37 13.92 -9.99 -10.77
C SER A 37 12.78 -9.12 -10.18
N TYR A 38 12.02 -8.43 -11.03
CA TYR A 38 10.91 -7.55 -10.66
C TYR A 38 9.70 -8.29 -10.07
N ALA A 39 9.42 -9.52 -10.54
CA ALA A 39 8.32 -10.36 -10.05
C ALA A 39 8.79 -11.49 -9.11
N ASP A 40 10.04 -11.41 -8.62
CA ASP A 40 10.57 -12.37 -7.65
C ASP A 40 9.87 -12.22 -6.29
N LEU A 41 9.22 -13.30 -5.82
CA LEU A 41 8.47 -13.30 -4.56
C LEU A 41 9.36 -12.97 -3.35
N LYS A 42 10.62 -13.44 -3.31
CA LYS A 42 11.55 -13.13 -2.22
C LYS A 42 11.89 -11.64 -2.20
N ARG A 43 11.99 -11.01 -3.38
CA ARG A 43 12.18 -9.56 -3.47
C ARG A 43 10.96 -8.81 -2.96
N ILE A 44 9.75 -9.22 -3.36
CA ILE A 44 8.49 -8.62 -2.90
C ILE A 44 8.38 -8.70 -1.37
N ILE A 45 8.68 -9.85 -0.77
CA ILE A 45 8.65 -10.02 0.69
C ILE A 45 9.61 -9.06 1.38
N ARG A 46 10.87 -8.94 0.91
CA ARG A 46 11.83 -7.97 1.46
C ARG A 46 11.37 -6.52 1.36
N GLU A 47 10.73 -6.15 0.24
CA GLU A 47 10.18 -4.81 0.05
C GLU A 47 9.02 -4.54 1.03
N LEU A 48 8.16 -5.53 1.27
CA LEU A 48 7.07 -5.45 2.24
C LEU A 48 7.58 -5.36 3.68
N GLU A 49 8.59 -6.14 4.05
CA GLU A 49 9.23 -6.08 5.38
C GLU A 49 9.85 -4.70 5.63
N TYR A 50 10.58 -4.17 4.65
CA TYR A 50 11.15 -2.82 4.73
C TYR A 50 10.05 -1.75 4.88
N ALA A 51 8.99 -1.84 4.09
CA ALA A 51 7.86 -0.93 4.17
C ALA A 51 7.16 -1.02 5.53
N ASP A 52 6.94 -2.22 6.06
CA ASP A 52 6.27 -2.43 7.35
C ASP A 52 7.06 -1.80 8.51
N GLN A 53 8.39 -1.93 8.50
CA GLN A 53 9.25 -1.25 9.47
C GLN A 53 9.13 0.28 9.38
N TYR A 54 9.02 0.84 8.18
CA TYR A 54 8.87 2.28 7.98
C TYR A 54 7.49 2.78 8.41
N ILE A 55 6.43 2.04 8.07
CA ILE A 55 5.03 2.33 8.44
C ILE A 55 4.87 2.30 9.96
N LYS A 56 5.45 1.32 10.65
CA LYS A 56 5.48 1.24 12.11
C LYS A 56 6.12 2.48 12.74
N LYS A 57 7.23 2.97 12.18
CA LYS A 57 7.87 4.21 12.66
C LYS A 57 7.04 5.46 12.40
N LEU A 58 6.25 5.48 11.34
CA LEU A 58 5.37 6.61 11.01
C LEU A 58 4.12 6.68 11.90
N GLY A 59 3.68 5.56 12.48
CA GLY A 59 2.47 5.52 13.32
C GLY A 59 1.18 5.85 12.55
N CYS A 60 1.19 5.65 11.23
CA CYS A 60 0.05 5.95 10.36
C CYS A 60 -0.93 4.76 10.23
N ARG A 61 -2.14 5.03 9.74
CA ARG A 61 -3.14 3.98 9.49
C ARG A 61 -2.71 3.13 8.30
N LYS A 62 -2.95 1.82 8.38
CA LYS A 62 -2.60 0.84 7.35
C LYS A 62 -3.88 0.28 6.72
N LEU A 63 -3.98 0.27 5.40
CA LEU A 63 -5.13 -0.22 4.63
C LEU A 63 -4.72 -1.36 3.71
N ASP A 64 -5.38 -2.51 3.86
CA ASP A 64 -5.22 -3.64 2.95
C ASP A 64 -6.01 -3.37 1.68
N ILE A 65 -5.33 -3.40 0.53
CA ILE A 65 -5.93 -3.19 -0.79
C ILE A 65 -6.06 -4.48 -1.59
N THR A 66 -5.74 -5.63 -0.99
CA THR A 66 -5.81 -6.93 -1.66
C THR A 66 -7.23 -7.18 -2.17
N ASN A 67 -7.34 -7.38 -3.49
CA ASN A 67 -8.62 -7.59 -4.19
C ASN A 67 -9.68 -6.48 -3.99
N LYS A 68 -9.28 -5.26 -3.57
CA LYS A 68 -10.19 -4.12 -3.48
C LYS A 68 -10.20 -3.30 -4.77
N ALA A 69 -11.37 -2.75 -5.10
CA ALA A 69 -11.51 -1.79 -6.19
C ALA A 69 -10.92 -0.43 -5.80
N ILE A 70 -10.48 0.34 -6.79
CA ILE A 70 -9.87 1.68 -6.56
C ILE A 70 -10.88 2.61 -5.89
N GLU A 71 -12.14 2.54 -6.32
CA GLU A 71 -13.26 3.33 -5.80
C GLU A 71 -13.52 3.02 -4.32
N GLU A 72 -13.45 1.74 -3.95
CA GLU A 72 -13.61 1.28 -2.57
C GLU A 72 -12.47 1.82 -1.68
N ILE A 73 -11.22 1.70 -2.15
CA ILE A 73 -10.04 2.20 -1.44
C ILE A 73 -10.14 3.72 -1.23
N ALA A 74 -10.55 4.45 -2.25
CA ALA A 74 -10.72 5.90 -2.17
C ALA A 74 -11.80 6.28 -1.15
N SER A 75 -12.95 5.61 -1.18
CA SER A 75 -14.04 5.83 -0.23
C SER A 75 -13.59 5.63 1.23
N ILE A 76 -12.83 4.56 1.50
CA ILE A 76 -12.28 4.28 2.84
C ILE A 76 -11.35 5.40 3.30
N ILE A 77 -10.41 5.83 2.44
CA ILE A 77 -9.45 6.89 2.79
C ILE A 77 -10.15 8.23 3.06
N ILE A 78 -11.13 8.60 2.24
CA ILE A 78 -11.92 9.83 2.41
C ILE A 78 -12.70 9.79 3.73
N GLY A 79 -13.28 8.63 4.07
CA GLY A 79 -13.91 8.40 5.36
C GLY A 79 -12.96 8.66 6.54
N TRP A 80 -11.74 8.12 6.48
CA TRP A 80 -10.74 8.32 7.53
C TRP A 80 -10.32 9.78 7.71
N GLN A 81 -10.22 10.55 6.62
CA GLN A 81 -9.91 11.98 6.71
C GLN A 81 -11.03 12.76 7.40
N SER A 82 -12.29 12.40 7.14
CA SER A 82 -13.46 13.02 7.75
C SER A 82 -13.51 12.78 9.27
N ASP A 83 -13.15 11.57 9.71
CA ASP A 83 -13.07 11.25 11.15
C ASP A 83 -11.96 12.03 11.87
N ASN A 84 -10.82 12.21 11.22
CA ASN A 84 -9.71 12.97 11.79
C ASN A 84 -10.05 14.46 11.90
N ALA A 85 -10.76 15.03 10.93
CA ALA A 85 -11.19 16.43 10.97
C ALA A 85 -12.17 16.74 12.11
N LYS A 86 -12.93 15.76 12.60
CA LYS A 86 -13.81 15.90 13.78
C LYS A 86 -12.99 15.91 15.08
N LYS A 87 -12.03 14.99 15.20
CA LYS A 87 -11.14 14.89 16.38
C LYS A 87 -10.22 16.09 16.59
N GLU A 88 -9.89 16.83 15.53
CA GLU A 88 -9.07 18.05 15.63
C GLU A 88 -9.89 19.30 16.06
N ARG A 89 -11.23 19.20 16.11
CA ARG A 89 -12.14 20.32 16.45
C ARG A 89 -12.80 20.20 17.82
N GLU A 90 -12.60 19.08 18.51
CA GLU A 90 -13.02 18.82 19.90
C GLU A 90 -11.83 19.02 20.84
#